data_AF-A0A543G3D8-F1
#
_entry.id   AF-A0A543G3D8-F1
#
_cell.length_a   1.000
_cell.length_b   1.000
_cell.length_c   1.000
_cell.angle_alpha   90.00
_cell.angle_beta   90.00
_cell.angle_gamma   90.00
#
_symmetry.space_group_name_H-M   'P 1'
#
loop_
_entity.id
_entity.type
_entity.pdbx_description
1 polymer ?
#
loop_
_entity_poly.entity_id
_entity_poly.type
_entity_poly.pdbx_seq_one_letter_code
_entity_poly.pdbx_strand_id
1 'polypeptide(L)'
;MIKFHQIPTEKFKPLSHDKEYLFNLYEKIANFLAINFENGKNHKNKIAKPVRNSNDTDFYAPFPNLKPIEEIENNDSIVNDYWNFIEVVNQKIELLKQAKDENHKDWAKILTEVFNDQNNIIFSNGIEFCIVWGWQFENRNNYKPSIQSIKEPEKKLYNEEIPLSNPIKENEDITHENDSNPKNEVTEIEEQEIIEDIVKDNEEVVIEEVFEKKYSFFEFLKWFASNYWGLLLILAALIILTFLYKSIKYNTL
;
A
#
# COMPACT_ATOMS: atom_id res chain seq x y z
N MET A 1 4.72 -10.46 -8.18
CA MET A 1 5.74 -9.41 -8.40
C MET A 1 7.00 -10.08 -8.92
N ILE A 2 7.81 -9.37 -9.70
CA ILE A 2 9.00 -9.86 -10.40
C ILE A 2 10.23 -9.23 -9.75
N LYS A 3 11.26 -10.04 -9.43
CA LYS A 3 12.56 -9.52 -8.96
C LYS A 3 13.21 -8.74 -10.10
N PHE A 4 13.64 -7.52 -9.83
CA PHE A 4 14.29 -6.68 -10.85
C PHE A 4 15.60 -6.04 -10.39
N HIS A 5 15.83 -5.95 -9.09
CA HIS A 5 17.04 -5.33 -8.55
C HIS A 5 17.47 -6.02 -7.25
N GLN A 6 18.76 -5.93 -6.93
CA GLN A 6 19.35 -6.48 -5.72
C GLN A 6 20.47 -5.55 -5.26
N ILE A 7 20.57 -5.36 -3.94
CA ILE A 7 21.67 -4.65 -3.31
C ILE A 7 22.35 -5.52 -2.25
N PRO A 8 23.68 -5.47 -2.10
CA PRO A 8 24.38 -6.09 -0.97
C PRO A 8 24.20 -5.27 0.30
N THR A 9 23.77 -5.92 1.39
CA THR A 9 23.48 -5.26 2.67
C THR A 9 24.69 -4.70 3.40
N GLU A 10 25.90 -5.16 3.05
CA GLU A 10 27.16 -4.65 3.62
C GLU A 10 27.53 -3.27 3.09
N LYS A 11 27.05 -2.90 1.88
CA LYS A 11 27.41 -1.64 1.22
C LYS A 11 26.48 -0.50 1.59
N PHE A 12 25.28 -0.79 2.08
CA PHE A 12 24.25 0.20 2.33
C PHE A 12 23.76 0.11 3.75
N LYS A 13 23.51 1.26 4.37
CA LYS A 13 22.94 1.31 5.71
C LYS A 13 21.41 1.31 5.62
N PRO A 14 20.70 0.40 6.31
CA PRO A 14 19.24 0.41 6.28
C PRO A 14 18.69 1.64 7.00
N LEU A 15 17.62 2.21 6.48
CA LEU A 15 16.88 3.26 7.16
C LEU A 15 15.98 2.65 8.23
N SER A 16 15.81 3.35 9.34
CA SER A 16 14.99 2.91 10.46
C SER A 16 14.16 4.06 11.00
N HIS A 17 12.97 3.74 11.48
CA HIS A 17 12.15 4.63 12.26
C HIS A 17 11.82 3.95 13.59
N ASP A 18 12.06 4.66 14.69
CA ASP A 18 12.05 4.11 16.05
C ASP A 18 12.91 2.85 16.24
N LYS A 19 12.28 1.67 16.27
CA LYS A 19 12.92 0.38 16.54
C LYS A 19 12.80 -0.60 15.37
N GLU A 20 12.30 -0.14 14.22
CA GLU A 20 12.03 -0.97 13.07
C GLU A 20 12.70 -0.41 11.81
N TYR A 21 13.24 -1.30 10.98
CA TYR A 21 13.75 -0.90 9.68
C TYR A 21 12.62 -0.57 8.72
N LEU A 22 12.77 0.49 7.94
CA LEU A 22 11.72 0.95 7.04
C LEU A 22 11.31 -0.10 6.00
N PHE A 23 12.25 -0.92 5.54
CA PHE A 23 11.95 -1.98 4.57
C PHE A 23 10.96 -3.03 5.10
N ASN A 24 10.86 -3.23 6.42
CA ASN A 24 9.86 -4.12 7.03
C ASN A 24 8.44 -3.52 6.97
N LEU A 25 8.32 -2.20 6.79
CA LEU A 25 7.05 -1.49 6.76
C LEU A 25 6.40 -1.50 5.37
N TYR A 26 6.89 -2.30 4.41
CA TYR A 26 6.41 -2.32 3.04
C TYR A 26 4.87 -2.44 2.94
N GLU A 27 4.27 -3.45 3.58
CA GLU A 27 2.82 -3.67 3.47
C GLU A 27 2.04 -2.50 4.07
N LYS A 28 2.53 -1.94 5.18
CA LYS A 28 1.92 -0.78 5.84
C LYS A 28 1.96 0.45 4.92
N ILE A 29 3.10 0.75 4.31
CA ILE A 29 3.27 1.89 3.41
C ILE A 29 2.50 1.68 2.09
N ALA A 30 2.58 0.49 1.49
CA ALA A 30 1.86 0.17 0.26
C ALA A 30 0.33 0.31 0.43
N ASN A 31 -0.20 -0.15 1.56
CA ASN A 31 -1.62 0.03 1.89
C ASN A 31 -1.95 1.50 2.16
N PHE A 32 -1.08 2.24 2.84
CA PHE A 32 -1.25 3.68 3.02
C PHE A 32 -1.36 4.39 1.66
N LEU A 33 -0.47 4.08 0.72
CA LEU A 33 -0.50 4.64 -0.64
C LEU A 33 -1.78 4.26 -1.40
N ALA A 34 -2.25 3.03 -1.25
CA ALA A 34 -3.46 2.57 -1.92
C ALA A 34 -4.73 3.28 -1.41
N ILE A 35 -4.78 3.61 -0.12
CA ILE A 35 -5.97 4.17 0.53
C ILE A 35 -5.99 5.71 0.46
N ASN A 36 -4.83 6.36 0.56
CA ASN A 36 -4.77 7.81 0.78
C ASN A 36 -4.58 8.65 -0.49
N PHE A 37 -4.38 8.01 -1.63
CA PHE A 37 -4.14 8.68 -2.91
C PHE A 37 -5.15 8.15 -3.93
N GLU A 38 -6.38 8.63 -3.82
CA GLU A 38 -7.47 8.30 -4.74
C GLU A 38 -7.37 9.19 -5.99
N ASN A 39 -7.06 8.59 -7.13
CA ASN A 39 -7.20 9.19 -8.48
C ASN A 39 -7.17 8.11 -9.58
N GLY A 40 -7.66 6.90 -9.31
CA GLY A 40 -7.64 5.77 -10.26
C GLY A 40 -6.25 5.21 -10.59
N LYS A 41 -5.17 5.78 -10.03
CA LYS A 41 -3.79 5.33 -10.17
C LYS A 41 -3.38 4.48 -8.97
N ASN A 42 -2.90 3.27 -9.25
CA ASN A 42 -2.48 2.34 -8.20
C ASN A 42 -1.10 2.73 -7.65
N HIS A 43 -1.06 3.74 -6.76
CA HIS A 43 0.18 4.28 -6.21
C HIS A 43 1.00 3.28 -5.40
N LYS A 44 0.39 2.20 -4.89
CA LYS A 44 1.11 1.13 -4.18
C LYS A 44 2.19 0.47 -5.05
N ASN A 45 2.02 0.48 -6.37
CA ASN A 45 2.96 -0.14 -7.31
C ASN A 45 4.16 0.78 -7.62
N LYS A 46 4.15 2.04 -7.17
CA LYS A 46 5.25 2.99 -7.35
C LYS A 46 6.43 2.73 -6.42
N ILE A 47 6.27 1.87 -5.41
CA ILE A 47 7.34 1.44 -4.52
C ILE A 47 7.65 -0.05 -4.71
N ALA A 48 8.94 -0.39 -4.71
CA ALA A 48 9.37 -1.77 -4.79
C ALA A 48 9.15 -2.48 -3.45
N LYS A 49 8.89 -3.78 -3.47
CA LYS A 49 8.87 -4.64 -2.29
C LYS A 49 10.28 -5.13 -1.99
N PRO A 50 10.93 -4.67 -0.90
CA PRO A 50 12.19 -5.24 -0.44
C PRO A 50 11.96 -6.59 0.25
N VAL A 51 12.82 -7.56 -0.04
CA VAL A 51 12.90 -8.85 0.65
C VAL A 51 14.36 -9.05 1.04
N ARG A 52 14.64 -9.00 2.33
CA ARG A 52 15.99 -9.10 2.87
C ARG A 52 16.36 -10.57 3.10
N ASN A 53 17.50 -10.95 2.56
CA ASN A 53 18.19 -12.20 2.82
C ASN A 53 19.39 -11.94 3.76
N SER A 54 20.22 -12.95 4.04
CA SER A 54 21.39 -12.80 4.93
C SER A 54 22.38 -11.73 4.44
N ASN A 55 22.71 -11.75 3.14
CA ASN A 55 23.75 -10.90 2.57
C ASN A 55 23.21 -9.78 1.68
N ASP A 56 22.03 -9.98 1.10
CA ASP A 56 21.47 -9.11 0.05
C ASP A 56 20.03 -8.70 0.37
N THR A 57 19.56 -7.64 -0.28
CA THR A 57 18.14 -7.28 -0.33
C THR A 57 17.67 -7.27 -1.77
N ASP A 58 16.67 -8.09 -2.05
CA ASP A 58 16.02 -8.22 -3.34
C ASP A 58 14.83 -7.28 -3.43
N PHE A 59 14.65 -6.63 -4.57
CA PHE A 59 13.53 -5.74 -4.83
C PHE A 59 12.62 -6.30 -5.91
N TYR A 60 11.32 -6.28 -5.61
CA TYR A 60 10.27 -6.82 -6.46
C TYR A 60 9.26 -5.74 -6.86
N ALA A 61 8.79 -5.78 -8.10
CA ALA A 61 7.77 -4.86 -8.62
C ALA A 61 6.78 -5.62 -9.52
N PRO A 62 5.58 -5.07 -9.79
CA PRO A 62 4.64 -5.69 -10.73
C PRO A 62 5.02 -5.45 -12.20
N PHE A 63 5.96 -4.55 -12.48
CA PHE A 63 6.34 -4.16 -13.84
C PHE A 63 7.53 -5.00 -14.34
N PRO A 64 7.48 -5.53 -15.58
CA PRO A 64 8.61 -6.21 -16.18
C PRO A 64 9.65 -5.21 -16.72
N ASN A 65 10.88 -5.68 -16.94
CA ASN A 65 11.95 -4.97 -17.67
C ASN A 65 12.33 -3.60 -17.08
N LEU A 66 12.26 -3.46 -15.76
CA LEU A 66 12.69 -2.26 -15.06
C LEU A 66 14.22 -2.09 -15.15
N LYS A 67 14.67 -0.92 -15.57
CA LYS A 67 16.07 -0.50 -15.61
C LYS A 67 16.25 0.83 -14.86
N PRO A 68 17.46 1.14 -14.37
CA PRO A 68 17.75 2.46 -13.81
C PRO A 68 17.34 3.56 -14.78
N ILE A 69 16.80 4.66 -14.25
CA ILE A 69 16.26 5.76 -15.07
C ILE A 69 17.32 6.36 -16.00
N GLU A 70 18.60 6.32 -15.61
CA GLU A 70 19.74 6.81 -16.37
C GLU A 70 20.02 5.99 -17.63
N GLU A 71 19.56 4.74 -17.68
CA GLU A 71 19.72 3.85 -18.84
C GLU A 71 18.58 4.00 -19.86
N ILE A 72 17.57 4.82 -19.57
CA ILE A 72 16.39 5.00 -20.41
C ILE A 72 16.52 6.27 -21.24
N GLU A 73 16.47 6.12 -22.55
CA GLU A 73 16.42 7.25 -23.48
C GLU A 73 15.07 7.99 -23.38
N ASN A 74 15.10 9.32 -23.51
CA ASN A 74 13.90 10.18 -23.45
C ASN A 74 13.07 9.99 -22.16
N ASN A 75 13.73 9.97 -21.01
CA ASN A 75 13.12 9.70 -19.71
C ASN A 75 12.36 10.87 -19.07
N ASP A 76 12.27 12.03 -19.73
CA ASP A 76 11.69 13.26 -19.18
C ASP A 76 10.26 13.07 -18.65
N SER A 77 9.40 12.33 -19.36
CA SER A 77 8.03 12.05 -18.92
C SER A 77 7.99 11.25 -17.62
N ILE A 78 8.86 10.26 -17.50
CA ILE A 78 8.97 9.36 -16.35
C ILE A 78 9.50 10.13 -15.13
N VAL A 79 10.51 10.97 -15.34
CA VAL A 79 11.07 11.83 -14.30
C VAL A 79 10.02 12.83 -13.81
N ASN A 80 9.26 13.45 -14.72
CA ASN A 80 8.14 14.32 -14.36
C ASN A 80 7.05 13.56 -13.56
N ASP A 81 6.69 12.34 -13.99
CA ASP A 81 5.72 11.51 -13.27
C ASP A 81 6.18 11.14 -11.86
N TYR A 82 7.46 10.84 -11.68
CA TYR A 82 8.07 10.65 -10.35
C TYR A 82 7.94 11.90 -9.49
N TRP A 83 8.32 13.07 -9.99
CA TRP A 83 8.27 14.30 -9.20
C TRP A 83 6.84 14.74 -8.88
N ASN A 84 5.90 14.56 -9.80
CA ASN A 84 4.48 14.78 -9.53
C ASN A 84 3.98 13.87 -8.40
N PHE A 85 4.41 12.59 -8.40
CA PHE A 85 4.09 11.68 -7.31
C PHE A 85 4.70 12.12 -5.98
N ILE A 86 5.98 12.51 -5.96
CA ILE A 86 6.67 13.00 -4.76
C ILE A 86 6.00 14.28 -4.22
N GLU A 87 5.56 15.19 -5.10
CA GLU A 87 4.83 16.39 -4.69
C GLU A 87 3.51 16.05 -3.99
N VAL A 88 2.71 15.15 -4.59
CA VAL A 88 1.46 14.69 -4.00
C VAL A 88 1.69 14.03 -2.64
N VAL A 89 2.73 13.20 -2.52
CA VAL A 89 3.14 12.60 -1.24
C VAL A 89 3.55 13.67 -0.22
N ASN A 90 4.34 14.65 -0.61
CA ASN A 90 4.79 15.74 0.27
C ASN A 90 3.63 16.60 0.77
N GLN A 91 2.65 16.90 -0.09
CA GLN A 91 1.43 17.59 0.33
C GLN A 91 0.69 16.79 1.42
N LYS A 92 0.57 15.47 1.26
CA LYS A 92 -0.02 14.60 2.29
C LYS A 92 0.81 14.58 3.57
N ILE A 93 2.14 14.52 3.47
CA ILE A 93 3.05 14.58 4.63
C ILE A 93 2.82 15.87 5.44
N GLU A 94 2.73 17.03 4.78
CA GLU A 94 2.52 18.30 5.48
C GLU A 94 1.16 18.35 6.21
N LEU A 95 0.10 17.81 5.61
CA LEU A 95 -1.20 17.67 6.28
C LEU A 95 -1.10 16.78 7.52
N LEU A 96 -0.35 15.67 7.42
CA LEU A 96 -0.13 14.76 8.53
C LEU A 96 0.69 15.38 9.68
N LYS A 97 1.70 16.21 9.36
CA LYS A 97 2.50 16.93 10.37
C LYS A 97 1.67 17.91 11.18
N GLN A 98 0.69 18.56 10.54
CA GLN A 98 -0.18 19.57 11.17
C GLN A 98 -1.32 18.94 11.99
N ALA A 99 -1.57 17.64 11.83
CA ALA A 99 -2.58 16.94 12.59
C ALA A 99 -2.26 16.93 14.10
N LYS A 100 -3.31 16.99 14.93
CA LYS A 100 -3.16 16.94 16.40
C LYS A 100 -2.77 15.55 16.89
N ASP A 101 -3.18 14.50 16.16
CA ASP A 101 -2.96 13.10 16.51
C ASP A 101 -1.50 12.67 16.27
N GLU A 102 -0.91 12.04 17.29
CA GLU A 102 0.48 11.58 17.25
C GLU A 102 0.69 10.49 16.21
N ASN A 103 -0.32 9.65 15.92
CA ASN A 103 -0.18 8.64 14.86
C ASN A 103 -0.01 9.27 13.48
N HIS A 104 -0.71 10.37 13.19
CA HIS A 104 -0.54 11.09 11.93
C HIS A 104 0.86 11.71 11.83
N LYS A 105 1.37 12.28 12.92
CA LYS A 105 2.74 12.81 12.97
C LYS A 105 3.80 11.72 12.79
N ASP A 106 3.56 10.55 13.37
CA ASP A 106 4.42 9.37 13.19
C ASP A 106 4.48 8.93 11.73
N TRP A 107 3.31 8.82 11.09
CA TRP A 107 3.22 8.57 9.65
C TRP A 107 3.94 9.62 8.81
N ALA A 108 3.85 10.89 9.17
CA ALA A 108 4.56 11.94 8.47
C ALA A 108 6.08 11.74 8.51
N LYS A 109 6.64 11.31 9.66
CA LYS A 109 8.06 11.00 9.80
C LYS A 109 8.44 9.79 8.93
N ILE A 110 7.70 8.69 9.03
CA ILE A 110 7.93 7.49 8.22
C ILE A 110 7.94 7.84 6.73
N LEU A 111 6.91 8.52 6.24
CA LEU A 111 6.80 8.88 4.83
C LEU A 111 7.90 9.85 4.39
N THR A 112 8.31 10.78 5.26
CA THR A 112 9.43 11.69 4.97
C THR A 112 10.73 10.92 4.73
N GLU A 113 11.01 9.89 5.53
CA GLU A 113 12.21 9.06 5.35
C GLU A 113 12.11 8.15 4.12
N VAL A 114 10.93 7.57 3.87
CA VAL A 114 10.69 6.65 2.73
C VAL A 114 10.82 7.38 1.39
N PHE A 115 10.26 8.58 1.29
CA PHE A 115 10.21 9.38 0.05
C PHE A 115 11.27 10.49 0.03
N ASN A 116 12.35 10.31 0.78
CA ASN A 116 13.52 11.16 0.68
C ASN A 116 14.22 10.89 -0.66
N ASP A 117 14.29 11.91 -1.52
CA ASP A 117 14.84 11.82 -2.86
C ASP A 117 16.32 11.40 -2.87
N GLN A 118 17.07 11.72 -1.82
CA GLN A 118 18.48 11.29 -1.69
C GLN A 118 18.60 9.78 -1.40
N ASN A 119 17.53 9.14 -0.97
CA ASN A 119 17.50 7.71 -0.62
C ASN A 119 16.52 6.94 -1.50
N ASN A 120 16.22 7.47 -2.69
CA ASN A 120 15.35 6.84 -3.67
C ASN A 120 16.16 6.59 -4.94
N ILE A 121 16.04 5.40 -5.52
CA ILE A 121 16.57 5.08 -6.85
C ILE A 121 15.38 4.79 -7.75
N ILE A 122 15.32 5.47 -8.90
CA ILE A 122 14.21 5.37 -9.84
C ILE A 122 14.53 4.30 -10.87
N PHE A 123 13.65 3.32 -11.00
CA PHE A 123 13.66 2.34 -12.07
C PHE A 123 12.42 2.52 -12.95
N SER A 124 12.54 2.24 -14.25
CA SER A 124 11.42 2.28 -15.17
C SER A 124 11.57 1.30 -16.33
N ASN A 125 10.45 0.98 -16.96
CA ASN A 125 10.39 0.21 -18.21
C ASN A 125 10.08 1.09 -19.43
N GLY A 126 10.19 2.41 -19.29
CA GLY A 126 9.83 3.39 -20.33
C GLY A 126 8.40 3.92 -20.24
N ILE A 127 7.54 3.30 -19.43
CA ILE A 127 6.13 3.69 -19.28
C ILE A 127 5.82 3.97 -17.80
N GLU A 128 6.11 2.99 -16.95
CA GLU A 128 5.88 3.06 -15.51
C GLU A 128 7.20 3.21 -14.77
N PHE A 129 7.18 3.91 -13.63
CA PHE A 129 8.32 3.96 -12.71
C PHE A 129 8.04 3.20 -11.41
N CYS A 130 9.12 2.75 -10.79
CA CYS A 130 9.14 2.12 -9.48
C CYS A 130 10.34 2.65 -8.68
N ILE A 131 10.13 2.89 -7.38
CA ILE A 131 11.15 3.43 -6.48
C ILE A 131 11.75 2.28 -5.66
N VAL A 132 13.07 2.18 -5.68
CA VAL A 132 13.85 1.41 -4.71
C VAL A 132 14.14 2.32 -3.51
N TRP A 133 13.82 1.84 -2.30
CA TRP A 133 13.77 2.64 -1.06
C TRP A 133 14.16 1.81 0.18
N GLY A 134 14.22 2.45 1.35
CA GLY A 134 14.44 1.78 2.64
C GLY A 134 15.90 1.66 3.07
N TRP A 135 16.83 2.19 2.27
CA TRP A 135 18.26 2.18 2.52
C TRP A 135 18.87 3.55 2.21
N GLN A 136 20.01 3.85 2.83
CA GLN A 136 20.79 5.05 2.57
C GLN A 136 21.61 4.88 1.30
N PHE A 137 21.10 5.40 0.19
CA PHE A 137 21.78 5.32 -1.12
C PHE A 137 22.64 6.55 -1.41
N GLU A 138 22.37 7.68 -0.75
CA GLU A 138 23.05 8.97 -1.01
C GLU A 138 23.00 9.38 -2.49
N ASN A 139 21.87 9.08 -3.14
CA ASN A 139 21.65 9.34 -4.55
C ASN A 139 21.56 10.85 -4.83
N ARG A 140 22.45 11.34 -5.69
CA ARG A 140 22.48 12.74 -6.15
C ARG A 140 21.96 12.90 -7.59
N ASN A 141 21.57 11.80 -8.24
CA ASN A 141 21.25 11.77 -9.66
C ASN A 141 19.76 12.02 -9.94
N ASN A 142 18.90 12.04 -8.93
CA ASN A 142 17.50 12.43 -9.07
C ASN A 142 17.40 13.93 -9.37
N TYR A 143 17.57 14.30 -10.63
CA TYR A 143 17.43 15.68 -11.08
C TYR A 143 15.96 16.09 -11.03
N LYS A 144 15.68 17.22 -10.38
CA LYS A 144 14.35 17.84 -10.38
C LYS A 144 14.19 18.73 -11.61
N PRO A 145 13.27 18.43 -12.54
CA PRO A 145 12.99 19.28 -13.69
C PRO A 145 12.61 20.70 -13.24
N SER A 146 13.08 21.71 -13.97
CA SER A 146 12.69 23.10 -13.71
C SER A 146 11.20 23.28 -14.05
N ILE A 147 10.50 24.09 -13.24
CA ILE A 147 9.03 24.26 -13.19
C ILE A 147 8.36 24.59 -14.55
N GLN A 148 9.12 24.95 -15.59
CA GLN A 148 8.60 25.27 -16.92
C GLN A 148 7.97 24.07 -17.67
N SER A 149 8.15 22.83 -17.19
CA SER A 149 7.57 21.61 -17.79
C SER A 149 6.32 21.06 -17.07
N ILE A 150 5.92 21.61 -15.92
CA ILE A 150 4.74 21.14 -15.20
C ILE A 150 3.51 21.82 -15.82
N LYS A 151 2.75 21.08 -16.63
CA LYS A 151 1.38 21.49 -16.97
C LYS A 151 0.56 21.44 -15.68
N GLU A 152 0.39 22.60 -15.07
CA GLU A 152 -0.48 22.81 -13.92
C GLU A 152 -1.86 22.22 -14.23
N PRO A 153 -2.37 21.26 -13.44
CA PRO A 153 -3.73 20.79 -13.61
C PRO A 153 -4.67 21.97 -13.32
N GLU A 154 -5.50 22.32 -14.31
CA GLU A 154 -6.45 23.41 -14.24
C GLU A 154 -7.26 23.34 -12.94
N LYS A 155 -6.95 24.27 -12.03
CA LYS A 155 -7.60 24.40 -10.74
C LYS A 155 -9.03 24.91 -10.95
N LYS A 156 -10.00 24.00 -11.09
CA LYS A 156 -11.42 24.37 -10.96
C LYS A 156 -11.67 24.74 -9.50
N LEU A 157 -11.77 26.05 -9.27
CA LEU A 157 -12.17 26.65 -8.00
C LEU A 157 -13.64 26.27 -7.74
N TYR A 158 -13.88 25.22 -6.96
CA TYR A 158 -15.18 24.99 -6.35
C TYR A 158 -15.22 25.77 -5.03
N ASN A 159 -15.92 26.90 -5.06
CA ASN A 159 -16.43 27.54 -3.85
C ASN A 159 -17.57 26.66 -3.32
N GLU A 160 -17.32 25.88 -2.28
CA GLU A 160 -18.40 25.31 -1.46
C GLU A 160 -18.58 26.17 -0.21
N GLU A 161 -19.50 27.12 -0.32
CA GLU A 161 -20.15 27.70 0.85
C GLU A 161 -21.00 26.61 1.52
N ILE A 162 -20.77 26.40 2.81
CA ILE A 162 -21.53 25.49 3.67
C ILE A 162 -22.93 26.08 3.92
N PRO A 163 -24.03 25.33 3.73
CA PRO A 163 -25.27 25.62 4.44
C PRO A 163 -25.62 24.47 5.41
N LEU A 164 -25.79 24.88 6.66
CA LEU A 164 -26.27 24.07 7.79
C LEU A 164 -27.79 23.81 7.67
N SER A 165 -28.20 22.60 8.07
CA SER A 165 -29.53 22.17 8.58
C SER A 165 -30.77 22.06 7.66
N ASN A 166 -31.14 20.81 7.32
CA ASN A 166 -32.42 20.04 7.47
C ASN A 166 -33.79 20.77 7.70
N PRO A 167 -35.00 20.15 7.48
CA PRO A 167 -35.34 18.81 6.90
C PRO A 167 -36.69 18.67 6.09
N ILE A 168 -36.97 17.43 5.59
CA ILE A 168 -38.29 16.74 5.32
C ILE A 168 -39.00 16.85 3.94
N LYS A 169 -39.48 15.66 3.47
CA LYS A 169 -40.60 15.29 2.53
C LYS A 169 -40.32 15.36 1.01
N GLU A 170 -40.91 14.55 0.12
CA GLU A 170 -41.69 13.28 0.07
C GLU A 170 -41.83 12.97 -1.45
N ASN A 171 -42.08 11.71 -1.82
CA ASN A 171 -42.64 11.21 -3.11
C ASN A 171 -41.68 11.06 -4.31
N GLU A 172 -41.49 9.81 -4.79
CA GLU A 172 -42.13 9.19 -5.99
C GLU A 172 -41.34 9.54 -7.27
N ASP A 173 -41.09 8.71 -8.28
CA ASP A 173 -41.34 7.31 -8.64
C ASP A 173 -40.60 7.11 -10.01
N ILE A 174 -40.44 5.86 -10.44
CA ILE A 174 -40.21 5.35 -11.83
C ILE A 174 -38.77 5.40 -12.40
N THR A 175 -37.98 4.31 -12.43
CA THR A 175 -37.95 3.06 -13.25
C THR A 175 -37.12 3.14 -14.55
N HIS A 176 -36.38 2.04 -14.78
CA HIS A 176 -35.89 1.40 -16.03
C HIS A 176 -34.36 1.29 -16.10
N GLU A 177 -33.76 0.15 -15.71
CA GLU A 177 -33.61 -1.13 -16.47
C GLU A 177 -32.88 -0.98 -17.81
N ASN A 178 -31.64 -1.45 -17.91
CA ASN A 178 -31.33 -2.79 -18.46
C ASN A 178 -29.82 -3.00 -18.67
N ASP A 179 -29.30 -3.98 -17.92
CA ASP A 179 -28.64 -5.20 -18.39
C ASP A 179 -27.95 -5.22 -19.77
N SER A 180 -26.66 -5.59 -19.81
CA SER A 180 -26.21 -6.85 -20.45
C SER A 180 -24.69 -7.07 -20.33
N ASN A 181 -24.36 -8.16 -19.63
CA ASN A 181 -23.12 -8.95 -19.72
C ASN A 181 -23.19 -9.84 -21.01
N PRO A 182 -22.09 -10.37 -21.58
CA PRO A 182 -21.62 -11.70 -21.13
C PRO A 182 -20.10 -11.99 -21.28
N LYS A 183 -19.53 -12.56 -20.20
CA LYS A 183 -18.80 -13.86 -20.07
C LYS A 183 -18.14 -14.53 -21.31
N ASN A 184 -16.89 -15.01 -21.13
CA ASN A 184 -16.30 -16.31 -21.55
C ASN A 184 -14.86 -16.39 -20.96
N GLU A 185 -14.54 -17.26 -19.97
CA GLU A 185 -14.20 -18.71 -20.02
C GLU A 185 -12.76 -19.00 -20.53
N VAL A 186 -11.77 -19.08 -19.62
CA VAL A 186 -11.00 -20.27 -19.15
C VAL A 186 -10.19 -21.02 -20.23
N THR A 187 -8.86 -21.03 -20.10
CA THR A 187 -8.03 -22.20 -20.48
C THR A 187 -6.76 -22.27 -19.62
N GLU A 188 -6.54 -23.46 -19.08
CA GLU A 188 -5.51 -24.00 -18.18
C GLU A 188 -4.46 -24.74 -19.01
N ILE A 189 -3.15 -24.47 -18.84
CA ILE A 189 -2.07 -25.37 -19.30
C ILE A 189 -0.83 -25.26 -18.36
N GLU A 190 -0.59 -26.38 -17.67
CA GLU A 190 0.65 -27.07 -17.25
C GLU A 190 1.82 -26.36 -16.54
N GLU A 191 1.96 -26.75 -15.27
CA GLU A 191 3.22 -26.87 -14.50
C GLU A 191 4.25 -27.75 -15.22
N GLN A 192 5.50 -27.30 -15.31
CA GLN A 192 6.66 -28.16 -15.53
C GLN A 192 7.52 -28.17 -14.28
N GLU A 193 7.52 -29.33 -13.61
CA GLU A 193 8.55 -29.77 -12.67
C GLU A 193 9.90 -29.93 -13.40
N ILE A 194 10.98 -29.41 -12.82
CA ILE A 194 12.32 -29.97 -13.01
C ILE A 194 12.93 -30.18 -11.62
N ILE A 195 13.32 -31.43 -11.40
CA ILE A 195 13.87 -32.05 -10.20
C ILE A 195 15.41 -31.94 -10.17
N GLU A 196 15.96 -31.98 -8.96
CA GLU A 196 17.36 -32.32 -8.55
C GLU A 196 18.44 -31.26 -8.86
N ASP A 197 19.20 -30.77 -7.87
CA ASP A 197 20.14 -31.57 -7.10
C ASP A 197 20.31 -31.13 -5.63
N ILE A 198 20.50 -32.15 -4.80
CA ILE A 198 20.84 -32.12 -3.39
C ILE A 198 22.35 -31.89 -3.25
N VAL A 199 22.77 -30.83 -2.55
CA VAL A 199 24.06 -30.82 -1.85
C VAL A 199 23.78 -30.67 -0.37
N LYS A 200 24.00 -31.79 0.33
CA LYS A 200 24.18 -31.87 1.78
C LYS A 200 25.35 -30.96 2.16
N ASP A 201 25.10 -30.03 3.06
CA ASP A 201 26.09 -29.70 4.10
C ASP A 201 25.38 -29.56 5.44
N ASN A 202 25.88 -30.34 6.39
CA ASN A 202 25.44 -30.38 7.76
C ASN A 202 26.01 -29.16 8.48
N GLU A 203 25.17 -28.18 8.80
CA GLU A 203 25.44 -27.27 9.91
C GLU A 203 24.23 -27.26 10.84
N GLU A 204 24.47 -27.62 12.10
CA GLU A 204 23.51 -27.51 13.18
C GLU A 204 23.17 -26.03 13.39
N VAL A 205 22.12 -25.55 12.72
CA VAL A 205 21.57 -24.23 12.95
C VAL A 205 20.63 -24.31 14.15
N VAL A 206 21.09 -23.74 15.25
CA VAL A 206 20.29 -23.41 16.43
C VAL A 206 19.09 -22.59 15.98
N ILE A 207 17.90 -23.17 16.10
CA ILE A 207 16.63 -22.50 15.81
C ILE A 207 16.41 -21.45 16.92
N GLU A 208 16.79 -20.20 16.67
CA GLU A 208 16.23 -19.08 17.41
C GLU A 208 14.77 -18.94 16.99
N GLU A 209 13.86 -19.25 17.91
CA GLU A 209 12.43 -19.04 17.77
C GLU A 209 12.16 -17.56 17.43
N VAL A 210 11.93 -17.28 16.15
CA VAL A 210 11.31 -16.04 15.71
C VAL A 210 9.90 -16.04 16.29
N PHE A 211 9.71 -15.33 17.39
CA PHE A 211 8.38 -14.99 17.89
C PHE A 211 7.70 -14.12 16.82
N GLU A 212 7.00 -14.77 15.89
CA GLU A 212 5.93 -14.13 15.13
C GLU A 212 4.95 -13.59 16.17
N LYS A 213 5.05 -12.28 16.43
CA LYS A 213 4.14 -11.58 17.31
C LYS A 213 2.80 -11.49 16.57
N LYS A 214 2.03 -12.58 16.61
CA LYS A 214 0.63 -12.60 16.20
C LYS A 214 -0.03 -11.43 16.92
N TYR A 215 -0.51 -10.45 16.17
CA TYR A 215 -1.43 -9.45 16.70
C TYR A 215 -2.53 -10.22 17.42
N SER A 216 -2.52 -10.11 18.75
CA SER A 216 -3.39 -10.88 19.61
C SER A 216 -4.81 -10.50 19.22
N PHE A 217 -5.61 -11.48 18.79
CA PHE A 217 -7.02 -11.30 18.39
C PHE A 217 -7.81 -10.45 19.42
N PHE A 218 -7.39 -10.48 20.68
CA PHE A 218 -7.92 -9.65 21.76
C PHE A 218 -7.70 -8.14 21.58
N GLU A 219 -6.59 -7.70 21.00
CA GLU A 219 -6.37 -6.26 20.72
C GLU A 219 -7.28 -5.77 19.60
N PHE A 220 -7.47 -6.60 18.56
CA PHE A 220 -8.47 -6.34 17.54
C PHE A 220 -9.88 -6.28 18.15
N LEU A 221 -10.23 -7.25 19.01
CA LEU A 221 -11.54 -7.28 19.65
C LEU A 221 -11.78 -6.06 20.55
N LYS A 222 -10.73 -5.59 21.25
CA LYS A 222 -10.79 -4.40 22.10
C LYS A 222 -11.00 -3.13 21.30
N TRP A 223 -10.26 -2.96 20.20
CA TRP A 223 -10.47 -1.84 19.28
C TRP A 223 -11.87 -1.90 18.64
N PHE A 224 -12.28 -3.07 18.17
CA PHE A 224 -13.57 -3.29 17.52
C PHE A 224 -14.74 -3.02 18.46
N ALA A 225 -14.67 -3.50 19.71
CA ALA A 225 -15.69 -3.24 20.71
C ALA A 225 -15.78 -1.75 21.08
N SER A 226 -14.65 -1.02 21.12
CA SER A 226 -14.64 0.40 21.42
C SER A 226 -15.23 1.26 20.30
N ASN A 227 -14.99 0.88 19.03
CA ASN A 227 -15.40 1.68 17.88
C ASN A 227 -16.77 1.26 17.30
N TYR A 228 -17.15 -0.02 17.47
CA TYR A 228 -18.34 -0.63 16.87
C TYR A 228 -19.23 -1.37 17.88
N TRP A 229 -19.33 -0.85 19.11
CA TRP A 229 -20.17 -1.42 20.18
C TRP A 229 -21.65 -1.65 19.79
N GLY A 230 -22.22 -0.78 18.95
CA GLY A 230 -23.60 -0.95 18.45
C GLY A 230 -23.78 -2.18 17.55
N LEU A 231 -22.75 -2.54 16.77
CA LEU A 231 -22.76 -3.71 15.89
C LEU A 231 -22.73 -5.01 16.73
N LEU A 232 -22.02 -4.99 17.86
CA LEU A 232 -22.07 -6.09 18.84
C LEU A 232 -23.47 -6.29 19.42
N LEU A 233 -24.20 -5.21 19.72
CA LEU A 233 -25.59 -5.31 20.20
C LEU A 233 -26.54 -5.88 19.14
N ILE A 234 -26.38 -5.47 17.89
CA ILE A 234 -27.16 -6.01 16.76
C ILE A 234 -26.87 -7.50 16.57
N LEU A 235 -25.58 -7.88 16.61
CA LEU A 235 -25.18 -9.28 16.50
C LEU A 235 -25.74 -10.12 17.64
N ALA A 236 -25.67 -9.62 18.89
CA ALA A 236 -26.25 -10.29 20.05
C ALA A 236 -27.77 -10.45 19.92
N ALA A 237 -28.48 -9.41 19.44
CA ALA A 237 -29.91 -9.47 19.18
C ALA A 237 -30.26 -10.52 18.11
N LEU A 238 -29.48 -10.60 17.04
CA LEU A 238 -29.65 -11.62 16.00
C LEU A 238 -29.42 -13.04 16.56
N ILE A 239 -28.39 -13.24 17.37
CA ILE A 239 -28.13 -14.53 18.00
C ILE A 239 -29.31 -14.92 18.90
N ILE A 240 -29.79 -14.02 19.76
CA ILE A 240 -30.96 -14.26 20.61
C ILE A 240 -32.19 -14.57 19.76
N LEU A 241 -32.42 -13.83 18.67
CA LEU A 241 -33.54 -14.06 17.77
C LEU A 241 -33.46 -15.46 17.12
N THR A 242 -32.28 -15.93 16.74
CA THR A 242 -32.10 -17.29 16.21
C THR A 242 -32.38 -18.37 17.27
N PHE A 243 -31.97 -18.14 18.53
CA PHE A 243 -32.29 -19.04 19.63
C PHE A 243 -33.78 -19.07 19.96
N LEU A 244 -34.45 -17.91 19.93
CA LEU A 244 -35.90 -17.81 20.13
C LEU A 244 -36.67 -18.47 18.99
N TYR A 245 -36.28 -18.22 17.74
CA TYR A 245 -36.87 -18.88 16.57
C TYR A 245 -36.71 -20.40 16.63
N LYS A 246 -35.51 -20.86 17.00
CA LYS A 246 -35.23 -22.28 17.21
C LYS A 246 -36.12 -22.83 18.33
N SER A 247 -36.16 -22.19 19.49
CA SER A 247 -36.98 -22.60 20.64
C SER A 247 -38.46 -22.70 20.29
N ILE A 248 -39.03 -21.70 19.60
CA ILE A 248 -40.43 -21.72 19.15
C ILE A 248 -40.69 -22.91 18.22
N LYS A 249 -39.81 -23.16 17.25
CA LYS A 249 -39.94 -24.27 16.31
C LYS A 249 -39.85 -25.65 16.97
N TYR A 250 -39.04 -25.81 18.02
CA TYR A 250 -38.93 -27.07 18.76
C TYR A 250 -40.03 -27.28 19.82
N ASN A 251 -40.74 -26.22 20.23
CA ASN A 251 -41.87 -26.30 21.18
C ASN A 251 -43.26 -26.37 20.52
N THR A 252 -43.32 -26.32 19.18
CA THR A 252 -44.57 -26.40 18.38
C THR A 252 -44.70 -27.71 17.60
N LEU A 253 -43.98 -28.77 18.02
CA LEU A 253 -44.03 -30.12 17.46
C LEU A 253 -44.43 -31.13 18.55
#